data_AF-A0A2S2C823-F1
#
_entry.id   AF-A0A2S2C823-F1
#
_cell.length_a   1.000
_cell.length_b   1.000
_cell.length_c   1.000
_cell.angle_alpha   90.00
_cell.angle_beta   90.00
_cell.angle_gamma   90.00
#
_symmetry.space_group_name_H-M   'P 1'
#
loop_
_entity.id
_entity.type
_entity.pdbx_description
1 polymer ?
#
loop_
_entity_poly.entity_id
_entity_poly.type
_entity_poly.pdbx_seq_one_letter_code
_entity_poly.pdbx_strand_id
1 'polypeptide(L)'
;MARVPEHARHQVRLECEVAARHLTIVERCAPWCADIGPEWTSLPIARLRYTKATKTWSLYWRDRSLRFHAYDRLAPSPHLEALLTELDRDPTCIFWG
;
A
#
# COMPACT_ATOMS: atom_id res chain seq x y z
N MET A 1 4.31 4.40 33.90
CA MET A 1 3.86 5.47 32.98
C MET A 1 4.98 5.75 31.99
N ALA A 2 4.92 5.20 30.77
CA ALA A 2 5.93 5.46 29.74
C ALA A 2 5.37 6.49 28.76
N ARG A 3 5.89 7.72 28.84
CA ARG A 3 5.60 8.78 27.89
C ARG A 3 6.33 8.44 26.59
N VAL A 4 5.57 8.01 25.60
CA VAL A 4 6.11 7.74 24.25
C VAL A 4 6.72 9.04 23.71
N PRO A 5 8.01 9.07 23.35
CA PRO A 5 8.68 10.27 22.88
C PRO A 5 8.10 10.72 21.53
N GLU A 6 8.07 12.04 21.29
CA GLU A 6 7.38 12.64 20.13
C GLU A 6 7.93 12.19 18.77
N HIS A 7 9.20 11.76 18.75
CA HIS A 7 9.86 11.15 17.59
C HIS A 7 9.34 9.74 17.24
N ALA A 8 8.73 9.01 18.19
CA ALA A 8 8.25 7.65 17.97
C ALA A 8 6.82 7.58 17.39
N ARG A 9 6.20 8.73 17.08
CA ARG A 9 4.85 8.83 16.49
C ARG A 9 4.77 8.36 15.02
N HIS A 10 5.90 8.02 14.39
CA HIS A 10 5.97 7.58 12.98
C HIS A 10 6.54 6.16 12.84
N GLN A 11 6.15 5.19 13.68
CA GLN A 11 6.39 3.78 13.35
C GLN A 11 5.37 3.33 12.30
N VAL A 12 5.55 3.84 11.10
CA VAL A 12 4.90 3.37 9.89
C VAL A 12 5.69 2.17 9.38
N ARG A 13 5.02 1.03 9.18
CA ARG A 13 5.61 -0.16 8.57
C ARG A 13 4.95 -0.42 7.23
N LEU A 14 5.76 -0.69 6.22
CA LEU A 14 5.25 -1.22 4.96
C LEU A 14 5.20 -2.74 5.02
N GLU A 15 4.02 -3.27 4.78
CA GLU A 15 3.77 -4.70 4.68
C GLU A 15 3.21 -5.03 3.30
N CYS A 16 3.40 -6.27 2.87
CA CYS A 16 2.77 -6.81 1.67
C CYS A 16 1.84 -7.95 2.06
N GLU A 17 0.55 -7.78 1.80
CA GLU A 17 -0.44 -8.84 1.92
C GLU A 17 -0.49 -9.63 0.62
N VAL A 18 -0.14 -10.91 0.71
CA VAL A 18 -0.10 -11.82 -0.43
C VAL A 18 -1.39 -12.65 -0.47
N ALA A 19 -2.14 -12.53 -1.55
CA ALA A 19 -3.28 -13.40 -1.85
C ALA A 19 -3.05 -14.17 -3.15
N ALA A 20 -3.90 -15.17 -3.42
CA ALA A 20 -3.74 -16.08 -4.55
C ALA A 20 -3.62 -15.40 -5.93
N ARG A 21 -4.15 -14.18 -6.11
CA ARG A 21 -4.14 -13.46 -7.39
C ARG A 21 -3.87 -11.96 -7.27
N HIS A 22 -3.55 -11.48 -6.07
CA HIS A 22 -3.20 -10.09 -5.87
C HIS A 22 -2.22 -9.93 -4.71
N LEU A 23 -1.38 -8.91 -4.82
CA LEU A 23 -0.50 -8.42 -3.78
C LEU A 23 -1.02 -7.05 -3.38
N THR A 24 -1.20 -6.80 -2.09
CA THR A 24 -1.60 -5.49 -1.59
C THR A 24 -0.46 -4.92 -0.76
N ILE A 25 0.02 -3.74 -1.11
CA ILE A 25 0.97 -2.99 -0.29
C ILE A 25 0.16 -2.22 0.73
N VAL A 26 0.52 -2.38 2.00
CA VAL A 26 -0.24 -1.88 3.14
C VAL A 26 0.69 -1.11 4.05
N GLU A 27 0.25 0.07 4.44
CA GLU A 27 0.87 0.84 5.48
C GLU A 27 0.25 0.47 6.82
N ARG A 28 1.08 0.09 7.79
CA ARG A 28 0.65 -0.16 9.17
C ARG A 28 1.16 0.93 10.07
N CYS A 29 0.22 1.66 10.64
CA CYS A 29 0.48 2.72 11.60
C CYS A 29 0.27 2.19 13.02
N ALA A 30 1.31 2.34 13.84
CA ALA A 30 1.21 2.08 15.26
C ALA A 30 0.09 2.92 15.89
N PRO A 31 -0.59 2.42 16.93
CA PRO A 31 -1.63 3.18 17.61
C PRO A 31 -1.08 4.52 18.09
N TRP A 32 -1.71 5.60 17.64
CA TRP A 32 -1.27 6.98 17.89
C TRP A 32 -1.37 7.39 19.37
N CYS A 33 -2.12 6.64 20.18
CA CYS A 33 -2.27 6.85 21.62
C CYS A 33 -2.56 5.53 22.33
N ALA A 34 -1.86 5.25 23.44
CA ALA A 34 -2.10 4.07 24.28
C ALA A 34 -3.49 4.05 24.96
N ASP A 35 -4.16 5.21 25.02
CA ASP A 35 -5.50 5.38 25.59
C ASP A 35 -6.62 5.01 24.59
N ILE A 36 -6.34 5.10 23.28
CA ILE A 36 -7.26 4.77 22.17
C ILE A 36 -6.89 3.37 21.63
N GLY A 37 -6.69 2.41 22.52
CA GLY A 37 -6.49 1.00 22.18
C GLY A 37 -5.14 0.65 21.52
N PRO A 38 -4.70 -0.62 21.63
CA PRO A 38 -3.43 -1.09 21.05
C PRO A 38 -3.52 -1.41 19.55
N GLU A 39 -4.60 -1.04 18.87
CA GLU A 39 -4.91 -1.54 17.54
C GLU A 39 -4.06 -0.87 16.46
N TRP A 40 -3.33 -1.69 15.71
CA TRP A 40 -2.54 -1.26 14.57
C TRP A 40 -3.48 -0.99 13.40
N THR A 41 -3.46 0.23 12.87
CA THR A 41 -4.29 0.57 11.71
C THR A 41 -3.58 0.14 10.45
N SER A 42 -4.27 -0.61 9.59
CA SER A 42 -3.81 -0.99 8.25
C SER A 42 -4.46 -0.13 7.19
N LEU A 43 -3.66 0.54 6.38
CA LEU A 43 -4.08 1.38 5.27
C LEU A 43 -3.55 0.77 3.97
N PRO A 44 -4.40 0.17 3.13
CA PRO A 44 -3.94 -0.28 1.81
C PRO A 44 -3.49 0.93 0.99
N ILE A 45 -2.36 0.82 0.30
CA ILE A 45 -1.82 1.88 -0.56
C ILE A 45 -2.05 1.52 -2.02
N ALA A 46 -1.55 0.35 -2.40
CA ALA A 46 -1.54 -0.11 -3.77
C ALA A 46 -1.89 -1.58 -3.83
N ARG A 47 -2.47 -2.01 -4.95
CA ARG A 47 -2.74 -3.42 -5.20
C ARG A 47 -2.29 -3.82 -6.59
N LEU A 48 -1.48 -4.87 -6.65
CA LEU A 48 -1.01 -5.49 -7.88
C LEU A 48 -1.85 -6.73 -8.12
N ARG A 49 -2.57 -6.81 -9.22
CA ARG A 49 -3.43 -7.95 -9.55
C ARG A 49 -2.84 -8.74 -10.71
N TYR A 50 -2.72 -10.05 -10.54
CA TYR A 50 -2.28 -10.95 -11.60
C TYR A 50 -3.46 -11.46 -12.43
N THR A 51 -3.34 -11.31 -13.75
CA THR A 51 -4.31 -11.81 -14.72
C THR A 51 -3.71 -13.01 -15.44
N LYS A 52 -4.18 -14.22 -15.09
CA LYS A 52 -3.65 -15.49 -15.64
C LYS A 52 -3.82 -15.60 -17.16
N ALA A 53 -4.87 -15.02 -17.73
CA ALA A 53 -5.16 -15.09 -19.17
C ALA A 53 -4.08 -14.39 -20.00
N THR A 54 -3.63 -13.22 -19.55
CA THR A 54 -2.59 -12.41 -20.20
C THR A 54 -1.21 -12.63 -19.61
N LYS A 55 -1.12 -13.31 -18.46
CA LYS A 55 0.10 -13.47 -17.64
C LYS A 55 0.72 -12.13 -17.26
N THR A 56 -0.11 -11.12 -17.04
CA THR A 56 0.32 -9.76 -16.67
C THR A 56 -0.17 -9.34 -15.31
N TRP A 57 0.55 -8.42 -14.70
CA TRP A 57 0.18 -7.70 -13.50
C TRP A 57 -0.37 -6.33 -13.85
N SER A 58 -1.39 -5.89 -13.13
CA SER A 58 -1.97 -4.55 -13.24
C SER A 58 -1.88 -3.85 -11.89
N LEU A 59 -1.47 -2.58 -11.90
CA LEU A 59 -1.38 -1.74 -10.72
C LEU A 59 -2.73 -1.06 -10.46
N TYR A 60 -3.13 -1.01 -9.19
CA TYR A 60 -4.31 -0.32 -8.73
C TYR A 60 -3.93 0.62 -7.58
N TRP A 61 -4.48 1.84 -7.61
CA TRP A 61 -4.35 2.85 -6.57
C TRP A 61 -5.63 2.94 -5.76
N ARG A 62 -5.53 3.42 -4.52
CA ARG A 62 -6.66 3.55 -3.62
C ARG A 62 -7.17 4.99 -3.59
N ASP A 63 -8.48 5.19 -3.66
CA ASP A 63 -9.10 6.49 -3.43
C ASP A 63 -9.32 6.80 -1.93
N ARG A 64 -9.79 8.02 -1.63
CA ARG A 64 -10.14 8.45 -0.26
C ARG A 64 -11.20 7.57 0.40
N SER A 65 -12.08 6.94 -0.39
CA SER A 65 -13.13 6.01 0.05
C SER A 65 -12.66 4.56 0.19
N LEU A 66 -11.34 4.32 0.19
CA LEU A 66 -10.70 3.00 0.26
C LEU A 66 -11.00 2.09 -0.96
N ARG A 67 -11.47 2.64 -2.08
CA ARG A 67 -11.75 1.85 -3.29
C ARG A 67 -10.53 1.79 -4.19
N PHE A 68 -10.34 0.66 -4.84
CA PHE A 68 -9.22 0.45 -5.76
C PHE A 68 -9.61 0.74 -7.20
N HIS A 69 -8.80 1.55 -7.86
CA HIS A 69 -8.96 1.96 -9.25
C HIS A 69 -7.74 1.53 -10.05
N ALA A 70 -7.93 1.13 -11.32
CA ALA A 70 -6.82 0.78 -12.19
C ALA A 70 -5.93 2.02 -12.41
N TYR A 71 -4.62 1.82 -12.37
CA TYR A 71 -3.65 2.86 -12.67
C TYR A 71 -3.38 2.89 -14.18
N ASP A 72 -3.96 3.87 -14.86
CA ASP A 72 -3.98 3.94 -16.33
C ASP A 72 -2.62 4.39 -16.93
N ARG A 73 -1.77 5.04 -16.14
CA ARG A 73 -0.46 5.54 -16.60
C ARG A 73 0.58 4.43 -16.83
N LEU A 74 0.32 3.22 -16.35
CA LEU A 74 1.17 2.07 -16.57
C LEU A 74 0.35 0.91 -17.14
N ALA A 75 0.70 0.49 -18.35
CA ALA A 75 0.08 -0.68 -18.96
C ALA A 75 0.35 -1.96 -18.13
N PRO A 76 -0.57 -2.94 -18.15
CA PRO A 76 -0.34 -4.22 -17.49
C PRO A 76 0.95 -4.88 -18.01
N SER A 77 1.82 -5.32 -17.10
CA SER A 77 3.14 -5.85 -17.43
C SER A 77 3.37 -7.23 -16.81
N PRO A 78 4.02 -8.17 -17.51
CA PRO A 78 4.43 -9.43 -16.89
C PRO A 78 5.54 -9.22 -15.83
N HIS A 79 6.24 -8.08 -15.86
CA HIS A 79 7.33 -7.75 -14.96
C HIS A 79 6.81 -7.01 -13.73
N LEU A 80 6.71 -7.72 -12.60
CA LEU A 80 6.29 -7.15 -11.32
C LEU A 80 7.18 -5.97 -10.88
N GLU A 81 8.49 -6.07 -11.12
CA GLU A 81 9.48 -5.04 -10.80
C GLU A 81 9.16 -3.68 -11.44
N ALA A 82 8.62 -3.66 -12.66
CA ALA A 82 8.24 -2.42 -13.33
C ALA A 82 7.10 -1.71 -12.59
N LEU A 83 6.13 -2.47 -12.06
CA LEU A 83 5.03 -1.91 -11.27
C LEU A 83 5.52 -1.41 -9.91
N LEU A 84 6.44 -2.14 -9.28
CA LEU A 84 7.04 -1.73 -8.00
C LEU A 84 7.91 -0.48 -8.16
N THR A 85 8.63 -0.34 -9.27
CA THR A 85 9.43 0.85 -9.58
C THR A 85 8.54 2.07 -9.81
N GLU A 86 7.42 1.91 -10.53
CA GLU A 86 6.45 2.99 -10.71
C GLU A 86 5.78 3.38 -9.38
N LEU A 87 5.46 2.39 -8.55
CA LEU A 87 4.94 2.61 -7.19
C LEU A 87 5.94 3.39 -6.33
N ASP A 88 7.22 3.00 -6.32
CA ASP A 88 8.28 3.67 -5.55
C ASP A 88 8.51 5.12 -6.01
N ARG A 89 8.55 5.35 -7.32
CA ARG A 89 8.72 6.69 -7.89
C ARG A 89 7.53 7.61 -7.62
N ASP A 90 6.32 7.05 -7.56
CA ASP A 90 5.03 7.74 -7.43
C ASP A 90 5.02 9.16 -8.00
N PRO A 91 5.17 9.33 -9.32
CA PRO A 91 5.23 10.64 -9.95
C PRO A 91 3.93 11.45 -9.79
N THR A 92 2.88 10.81 -9.28
CA THR A 92 1.56 11.39 -9.07
C THR A 92 1.25 11.73 -7.61
N CYS A 93 2.09 11.31 -6.68
CA CYS A 93 1.85 11.37 -5.24
C CYS A 93 0.51 10.73 -4.82
N ILE A 94 -0.02 9.75 -5.56
CA ILE A 94 -1.31 9.12 -5.22
C ILE A 94 -1.15 7.91 -4.31
N PHE A 95 0.07 7.35 -4.23
CA PHE A 95 0.37 6.19 -3.41
C PHE A 95 0.94 6.63 -2.06
N TRP A 96 1.84 7.61 -2.04
CA TRP A 96 2.55 8.06 -0.84
C TRP A 96 2.21 9.49 -0.38
N GLY A 97 1.30 10.19 -1.06
CA GLY A 97 0.93 11.59 -0.79
C GLY A 97 -0.23 11.80 0.17
#